data_AF-A0A0C2CC77-F1
#
_entry.id   AF-A0A0C2CC77-F1
#
_cell.length_a   1.000
_cell.length_b   1.000
_cell.length_c   1.000
_cell.angle_alpha   90.00
_cell.angle_beta   90.00
_cell.angle_gamma   90.00
#
_symmetry.space_group_name_H-M   'P 1'
#
loop_
_entity.id
_entity.type
_entity.pdbx_description
1 polymer ?
#
loop_
_entity_poly.entity_id
_entity_poly.type
_entity_poly.pdbx_seq_one_letter_code
_entity_poly.pdbx_strand_id
1 'polypeptide(L)'
;MASEDIAAPVERDRLPVVNDEIAADENRYRLIQILGDGGYGTVFLSQNSQNRNIAVKTEKYSKSMLHIEVNVLKAANAAKCKHFCQLFDYVSSYLCNLFIIMPNPALGQPTHT
;
A
#
# COMPACT_ATOMS: atom_id res chain seq x y z
N MET A 1 42.69 -20.13 -0.16
CA MET A 1 42.15 -18.78 0.05
C MET A 1 40.68 -18.87 -0.29
N ALA A 2 39.83 -18.93 0.73
CA ALA A 2 38.38 -18.94 0.55
C ALA A 2 37.95 -17.49 0.30
N SER A 3 37.40 -17.23 -0.89
CA SER A 3 36.74 -15.96 -1.17
C SER A 3 35.38 -16.00 -0.48
N GLU A 4 35.24 -15.25 0.60
CA GLU A 4 33.95 -14.99 1.22
C GLU A 4 33.13 -14.10 0.27
N ASP A 5 32.12 -14.70 -0.37
CA ASP A 5 31.04 -13.97 -1.02
C ASP A 5 30.31 -13.15 0.05
N ILE A 6 30.68 -11.87 0.17
CA ILE A 6 29.97 -10.90 0.99
C ILE A 6 28.64 -10.64 0.27
N ALA A 7 27.61 -11.42 0.60
CA ALA A 7 26.24 -11.14 0.17
C ALA A 7 25.91 -9.70 0.57
N ALA A 8 25.62 -8.85 -0.43
CA ALA A 8 25.27 -7.45 -0.21
C ALA A 8 24.19 -7.34 0.88
N PRO A 9 24.28 -6.38 1.80
CA PRO A 9 23.27 -6.21 2.83
C PRO A 9 21.93 -5.98 2.13
N VAL A 10 20.98 -6.90 2.34
CA VAL A 10 19.60 -6.74 1.85
C VAL A 10 19.10 -5.43 2.44
N GLU A 11 18.92 -4.43 1.59
CA GLU A 11 18.50 -3.08 2.00
C GLU A 11 17.06 -3.17 2.52
N ARG A 12 16.95 -3.35 3.83
CA ARG A 12 15.67 -3.35 4.54
C ARG A 12 15.10 -1.94 4.50
N ASP A 13 13.77 -1.83 4.38
CA ASP A 13 13.03 -0.56 4.40
C ASP A 13 13.11 0.31 3.14
N ARG A 14 13.55 -0.25 2.00
CA ARG A 14 13.42 0.45 0.72
C ARG A 14 11.94 0.57 0.36
N LEU A 15 11.42 1.80 0.41
CA LEU A 15 10.08 2.13 -0.08
C LEU A 15 10.07 2.16 -1.61
N PRO A 16 8.97 1.74 -2.25
CA PRO A 16 8.82 1.87 -3.68
C PRO A 16 8.73 3.33 -4.09
N VAL A 17 9.02 3.60 -5.36
CA VAL A 17 8.99 4.93 -5.97
C VAL A 17 7.96 5.02 -7.08
N VAL A 18 7.66 6.24 -7.54
CA VAL A 18 6.77 6.43 -8.70
C VAL A 18 7.31 5.67 -9.91
N ASN A 19 6.40 5.05 -10.66
CA ASN A 19 6.61 4.09 -11.76
C ASN A 19 7.00 2.67 -11.36
N ASP A 20 7.22 2.38 -10.08
CA ASP A 20 7.33 0.99 -9.65
C ASP A 20 5.99 0.26 -9.85
N GLU A 21 6.08 -1.05 -10.03
CA GLU A 21 4.94 -1.94 -10.11
C GLU A 21 4.95 -2.87 -8.90
N ILE A 22 3.79 -3.00 -8.25
CA ILE A 22 3.63 -3.88 -7.11
C ILE A 22 2.73 -5.04 -7.50
N ALA A 23 3.27 -6.25 -7.35
CA ALA A 23 2.52 -7.48 -7.52
C ALA A 23 1.87 -7.89 -6.20
N ALA A 24 0.56 -8.11 -6.27
CA ALA A 24 -0.20 -8.91 -5.32
C ALA A 24 -0.59 -10.24 -5.99
N ASP A 25 -1.16 -11.17 -5.22
CA ASP A 25 -1.41 -12.55 -5.67
C ASP A 25 -2.17 -12.61 -7.01
N GLU A 26 -3.23 -11.81 -7.18
CA GLU A 26 -4.06 -11.81 -8.39
C GLU A 26 -4.03 -10.47 -9.17
N ASN A 27 -3.33 -9.46 -8.66
CA ASN A 27 -3.34 -8.11 -9.23
C ASN A 27 -1.96 -7.48 -9.30
N ARG A 28 -1.81 -6.53 -10.21
CA ARG A 28 -0.62 -5.69 -10.33
C ARG A 28 -1.02 -4.24 -10.29
N TYR A 29 -0.25 -3.44 -9.57
CA TYR A 29 -0.54 -2.05 -9.28
C TYR A 29 0.64 -1.18 -9.66
N ARG A 30 0.48 -0.37 -10.70
CA ARG A 30 1.49 0.60 -11.12
C ARG A 30 1.36 1.88 -10.30
N LEU A 31 2.44 2.32 -9.66
CA LEU A 31 2.48 3.58 -8.91
C LEU A 31 2.61 4.75 -9.88
N ILE A 32 1.62 5.64 -9.90
CA ILE A 32 1.53 6.74 -10.88
C ILE A 32 2.06 8.06 -10.30
N GLN A 33 1.64 8.40 -9.08
CA GLN A 33 2.03 9.64 -8.42
C GLN A 33 1.91 9.49 -6.91
N ILE A 34 2.61 10.34 -6.17
CA ILE A 34 2.48 10.43 -4.71
C ILE A 34 1.25 11.29 -4.39
N LEU A 35 0.33 10.76 -3.58
CA LEU A 35 -0.81 11.48 -3.00
C LEU A 35 -0.48 12.05 -1.62
N GLY A 36 0.43 11.40 -0.88
CA GLY A 36 0.90 11.88 0.41
C GLY A 36 2.21 11.21 0.78
N ASP A 37 3.12 11.97 1.38
CA ASP A 37 4.40 11.47 1.85
C ASP A 37 4.59 11.87 3.32
N GLY A 38 4.97 10.91 4.15
CA GLY A 38 5.08 11.09 5.59
C GLY A 38 6.27 10.33 6.17
N GLY A 39 6.59 10.60 7.44
CA GLY A 39 7.78 10.03 8.08
C GLY A 39 7.81 8.49 8.18
N TYR A 40 6.65 7.85 8.09
CA TYR A 40 6.47 6.39 8.25
C TYR A 40 6.26 5.66 6.92
N GLY A 41 5.81 6.37 5.89
CA GLY A 41 5.34 5.76 4.66
C GLY A 41 4.80 6.76 3.65
N THR A 42 4.49 6.25 2.48
CA THR A 42 4.06 7.04 1.33
C THR A 42 2.76 6.45 0.78
N VAL A 43 1.83 7.32 0.38
CA VAL A 43 0.59 6.97 -0.29
C VAL A 43 0.72 7.36 -1.76
N PHE A 44 0.50 6.42 -2.64
CA PHE A 44 0.53 6.60 -4.09
C PHE A 44 -0.88 6.53 -4.67
N LEU A 45 -1.15 7.32 -5.70
CA LEU A 45 -2.18 6.99 -6.68
C LEU A 45 -1.59 5.91 -7.57
N SER A 46 -2.32 4.83 -7.71
CA SER A 46 -1.92 3.68 -8.51
C SER A 46 -3.05 3.24 -9.40
N GLN A 47 -2.71 2.41 -10.38
CA GLN A 47 -3.68 1.83 -11.30
C GLN A 47 -3.49 0.32 -11.38
N ASN A 48 -4.59 -0.42 -11.32
CA ASN A 48 -4.57 -1.86 -11.47
C ASN A 48 -4.58 -2.29 -12.96
N SER A 49 -4.49 -3.59 -13.21
CA SER A 49 -4.58 -4.19 -14.56
C SER A 49 -5.87 -3.88 -15.32
N GLN A 50 -6.94 -3.48 -14.61
CA GLN A 50 -8.24 -3.08 -15.18
C GLN A 50 -8.35 -1.56 -15.37
N ASN A 51 -7.24 -0.83 -15.32
CA ASN A 51 -7.19 0.63 -15.40
C ASN A 51 -7.98 1.38 -14.31
N ARG A 52 -8.27 0.73 -13.18
CA ARG A 52 -8.95 1.38 -12.04
C ARG A 52 -7.96 2.12 -11.16
N ASN A 53 -8.29 3.37 -10.86
CA ASN A 53 -7.52 4.22 -9.95
C ASN A 53 -7.78 3.83 -8.49
N ILE A 54 -6.69 3.66 -7.74
CA ILE A 54 -6.68 3.20 -6.35
C ILE A 54 -5.57 3.92 -5.58
N ALA A 55 -5.67 3.99 -4.26
CA ALA A 55 -4.60 4.50 -3.42
C ALA A 55 -3.81 3.34 -2.82
N VAL A 56 -2.48 3.42 -2.87
CA VAL A 56 -1.59 2.39 -2.36
C VAL A 56 -0.71 2.99 -1.30
N LYS A 57 -0.85 2.52 -0.06
CA LYS A 57 -0.05 2.98 1.08
C LYS A 57 1.07 1.97 1.33
N THR A 58 2.29 2.48 1.45
CA THR A 58 3.49 1.71 1.76
C THR A 58 4.08 2.20 3.06
N GLU A 59 4.56 1.29 3.93
CA GLU A 59 5.34 1.65 5.12
C GLU A 59 6.63 0.84 5.19
N LYS A 60 7.64 1.46 5.80
CA LYS A 60 8.92 0.80 6.08
C LYS A 60 8.67 -0.39 7.00
N TYR A 61 9.21 -1.55 6.64
CA TYR A 61 8.95 -2.79 7.37
C TYR A 61 9.32 -2.67 8.85
N SER A 62 10.47 -2.09 9.16
CA SER A 62 10.99 -1.94 10.54
C SER A 62 10.20 -0.98 11.44
N LYS A 63 9.31 -0.16 10.86
CA LYS A 63 8.49 0.83 11.58
C LYS A 63 6.99 0.61 11.39
N SER A 64 6.61 -0.42 10.64
CA SER A 64 5.23 -0.62 10.19
C SER A 64 4.32 -1.00 11.34
N MET A 65 3.24 -0.23 11.50
CA MET A 65 2.06 -0.64 12.27
C MET A 65 0.87 -0.95 11.35
N LEU A 66 1.11 -1.15 10.06
CA LEU A 66 0.05 -1.39 9.06
C LEU A 66 -0.86 -2.57 9.39
N HIS A 67 -0.39 -3.57 10.15
CA HIS A 67 -1.24 -4.69 10.59
C HIS A 67 -2.45 -4.22 11.43
N ILE A 68 -2.31 -3.13 12.20
CA ILE A 68 -3.41 -2.53 12.95
C ILE A 68 -4.42 -1.90 11.99
N GLU A 69 -3.95 -1.09 11.04
CA GLU A 69 -4.81 -0.45 10.03
C GLU A 69 -5.56 -1.48 9.19
N VAL A 70 -4.87 -2.54 8.75
CA VAL A 70 -5.48 -3.65 8.01
C VAL A 70 -6.59 -4.30 8.83
N ASN A 71 -6.39 -4.55 10.12
CA ASN A 71 -7.43 -5.14 10.98
C ASN A 71 -8.63 -4.21 11.17
N VAL A 72 -8.40 -2.91 11.38
CA VAL A 72 -9.48 -1.91 11.48
C VAL A 72 -10.28 -1.85 10.17
N LEU A 73 -9.61 -1.83 9.02
CA LEU A 73 -10.28 -1.76 7.73
C LEU A 73 -10.97 -3.07 7.34
N LYS A 74 -10.43 -4.24 7.73
CA LYS A 74 -11.13 -5.52 7.62
C LYS A 74 -12.46 -5.50 8.39
N ALA A 75 -12.44 -5.00 9.63
CA ALA A 75 -13.64 -4.87 10.45
C ALA A 75 -14.63 -3.85 9.84
N ALA A 76 -14.15 -2.69 9.39
CA ALA A 76 -14.97 -1.67 8.74
C ALA A 76 -15.62 -2.16 7.44
N ASN A 77 -14.86 -2.91 6.63
CA ASN A 77 -15.36 -3.57 5.41
C ASN A 77 -16.47 -4.58 5.75
N ALA A 78 -16.25 -5.44 6.75
CA ALA A 78 -17.25 -6.42 7.19
C ALA A 78 -18.54 -5.76 7.68
N ALA A 79 -18.42 -4.61 8.38
CA ALA A 79 -19.54 -3.80 8.83
C ALA A 79 -20.17 -2.93 7.71
N LYS A 80 -19.62 -2.96 6.49
CA LYS A 80 -20.07 -2.15 5.33
C LYS A 80 -20.12 -0.65 5.66
N CYS A 81 -19.16 -0.17 6.46
CA CYS A 81 -19.06 1.23 6.85
C CYS A 81 -18.75 2.11 5.63
N LYS A 82 -19.74 2.87 5.15
CA LYS A 82 -19.58 3.71 3.93
C LYS A 82 -18.64 4.91 4.13
N HIS A 83 -18.47 5.35 5.37
CA HIS A 83 -17.63 6.50 5.73
C HIS A 83 -16.14 6.15 5.89
N PHE A 84 -15.80 4.87 5.79
CA PHE A 84 -14.42 4.40 5.84
C PHE A 84 -13.93 4.01 4.44
N CYS A 85 -12.62 4.14 4.25
CA CYS A 85 -11.93 3.58 3.09
C CYS A 85 -12.14 2.07 3.03
N GLN A 86 -12.26 1.54 1.82
CA GLN A 86 -12.36 0.09 1.63
C GLN A 86 -10.97 -0.50 1.43
N LEU A 87 -10.62 -1.47 2.27
CA LEU A 87 -9.46 -2.33 2.03
C LEU A 87 -9.77 -3.24 0.83
N PHE A 88 -8.98 -3.13 -0.23
CA PHE A 88 -9.13 -3.97 -1.42
C PHE A 88 -8.21 -5.17 -1.36
N ASP A 89 -6.95 -4.93 -0.98
CA ASP A 89 -5.89 -5.92 -1.04
C ASP A 89 -4.77 -5.52 -0.08
N TYR A 90 -4.00 -6.50 0.39
CA TYR A 90 -2.86 -6.27 1.28
C TYR A 90 -1.74 -7.23 0.93
N VAL A 91 -0.51 -6.71 0.91
CA VAL A 91 0.69 -7.51 0.64
C VAL A 91 1.71 -7.19 1.71
N SER A 92 2.26 -8.23 2.33
CA SER A 92 3.39 -8.10 3.24
C SER A 92 4.62 -8.68 2.55
N SER A 93 5.56 -7.82 2.16
CA SER A 93 6.86 -8.26 1.62
C SER A 93 7.99 -7.98 2.62
N TYR A 94 9.13 -8.63 2.42
CA TYR A 94 10.33 -8.44 3.25
C TYR A 94 10.94 -7.04 3.12
N LEU A 95 10.55 -6.27 2.09
CA LEU A 95 11.09 -4.95 1.79
C LEU A 95 10.18 -3.82 2.32
N CYS A 96 8.87 -4.02 2.29
CA CYS A 96 7.87 -3.08 2.79
C CYS A 96 6.52 -3.77 3.01
N ASN A 97 5.72 -3.22 3.93
CA ASN A 97 4.31 -3.58 4.07
C ASN A 97 3.48 -2.68 3.14
N LEU A 98 2.54 -3.30 2.44
CA LEU A 98 1.69 -2.66 1.45
C LEU A 98 0.23 -2.87 1.78
N PHE A 99 -0.55 -1.82 1.58
CA PHE A 99 -1.99 -1.91 1.62
C PHE A 99 -2.60 -1.08 0.50
N ILE A 100 -3.62 -1.66 -0.15
CA ILE A 100 -4.29 -1.09 -1.31
C ILE A 100 -5.72 -0.71 -0.91
N ILE A 101 -6.03 0.57 -1.06
CA ILE A 101 -7.32 1.20 -0.83
C ILE A 101 -7.96 1.50 -2.16
N MET A 102 -9.26 1.25 -2.29
CA MET A 102 -10.05 1.94 -3.31
C MET A 102 -10.81 3.09 -2.69
N PRO A 103 -10.87 4.28 -3.34
CA PRO A 103 -11.84 5.27 -2.96
C PRO A 103 -13.23 4.63 -3.09
N ASN A 104 -13.98 4.63 -1.99
CA ASN A 104 -15.36 4.14 -2.02
C ASN A 104 -16.13 4.99 -3.05
N PRO A 105 -16.75 4.41 -4.09
CA PRO A 105 -17.53 5.19 -5.05
C PRO A 105 -18.68 5.99 -4.39
N ALA A 106 -19.08 5.65 -3.15
CA ALA A 106 -20.04 6.43 -2.38
C ALA A 106 -19.49 7.74 -1.75
N LEU A 107 -18.17 7.95 -1.73
CA LEU A 107 -17.53 9.16 -1.20
C LEU A 107 -17.35 10.26 -2.28
N GLY A 108 -17.88 10.06 -3.49
CA GLY A 108 -17.87 11.05 -4.58
C GLY A 108 -18.77 12.27 -4.38
N GLN A 109 -19.29 12.48 -3.17
CA GLN A 109 -19.95 13.73 -2.80
C GLN A 109 -19.13 14.36 -1.68
N PRO A 110 -18.57 15.58 -1.86
CA PRO A 110 -17.99 16.30 -0.73
C PRO A 110 -19.08 16.42 0.33
N THR A 111 -18.84 15.81 1.50
CA THR A 111 -19.69 16.02 2.66
C THR A 111 -19.49 17.48 3.08
N HIS A 112 -20.35 18.36 2.59
CA HIS A 112 -20.58 19.67 3.19
C HIS A 112 -21.07 19.43 4.61
N THR A 113 -20.23 19.74 5.59
CA THR A 113 -20.64 20.20 6.92
C THR A 113 -20.36 21.68 6.99
#